data_AF-D4MY22-F1
#
_entry.id   AF-D4MY22-F1
#
_cell.length_a   1.000
_cell.length_b   1.000
_cell.length_c   1.000
_cell.angle_alpha   90.00
_cell.angle_beta   90.00
_cell.angle_gamma   90.00
#
_symmetry.space_group_name_H-M   'P 1'
#
loop_
_entity.id
_entity.type
_entity.pdbx_description
1 polymer ?
#
loop_
_entity_poly.entity_id
_entity_poly.type
_entity_poly.pdbx_seq_one_letter_code
_entity_poly.pdbx_strand_id
1 'polypeptide(L)'
;MEVRVQNGDVWLTKKAISQLFDVDRSVVTKHLSNIFKEGELDENSTCANFAQVADNGKTYKYKFYSLAAIIAVGYRIDSERAYKWLIEGDVSVKGESPH
;
A
#
# COMPACT_ATOMS: atom_id res chain seq x y z
N MET A 1 -11.84 -0.51 -6.93
CA MET A 1 -10.81 0.27 -6.22
C MET A 1 -11.27 1.72 -6.24
N GLU A 2 -11.17 2.45 -5.13
CA GLU A 2 -11.49 3.88 -5.10
C GLU A 2 -10.18 4.67 -5.15
N VAL A 3 -10.02 5.45 -6.22
CA VAL A 3 -8.86 6.29 -6.49
C VAL A 3 -9.33 7.73 -6.52
N ARG A 4 -8.69 8.60 -5.74
CA ARG A 4 -8.90 10.04 -5.84
C ARG A 4 -7.68 10.69 -6.44
N VAL A 5 -7.90 11.65 -7.34
CA VAL A 5 -6.84 12.51 -7.86
C VAL A 5 -7.20 13.94 -7.45
N GLN A 6 -6.31 14.60 -6.72
CA GLN A 6 -6.49 15.99 -6.29
C GLN A 6 -5.20 16.76 -6.50
N ASN A 7 -5.28 17.89 -7.18
CA ASN A 7 -4.16 18.81 -7.39
C ASN A 7 -2.92 18.19 -8.06
N GLY A 8 -3.11 17.13 -8.85
CA GLY A 8 -2.02 16.36 -9.47
C GLY A 8 -1.50 15.19 -8.61
N ASP A 9 -1.92 15.11 -7.34
CA ASP A 9 -1.57 14.02 -6.44
C ASP A 9 -2.63 12.91 -6.46
N VAL A 10 -2.14 11.68 -6.49
CA VAL A 10 -2.98 10.47 -6.40
C VAL A 10 -3.11 10.07 -4.93
N TRP A 11 -4.35 9.82 -4.51
CA TRP A 11 -4.73 9.44 -3.17
C TRP A 11 -5.45 8.11 -3.19
N LEU A 12 -4.93 7.13 -2.46
CA LEU A 12 -5.49 5.77 -2.37
C LEU A 12 -5.87 5.40 -0.95
N THR A 13 -6.93 4.59 -0.81
CA THR A 13 -7.26 3.95 0.47
C THR A 13 -6.33 2.76 0.75
N LYS A 14 -6.20 2.34 2.01
CA LYS A 14 -5.45 1.12 2.38
C LYS A 14 -5.87 -0.11 1.56
N LYS A 15 -7.18 -0.20 1.26
CA LYS A 15 -7.73 -1.29 0.46
C LYS A 15 -7.20 -1.25 -0.97
N ALA A 16 -7.17 -0.09 -1.60
CA ALA A 16 -6.64 0.06 -2.95
C ALA A 16 -5.13 -0.25 -2.99
N ILE A 17 -4.35 0.18 -1.99
CA ILE A 17 -2.91 -0.14 -1.87
C ILE A 17 -2.69 -1.65 -1.72
N SER A 18 -3.47 -2.29 -0.84
CA SER A 18 -3.45 -3.74 -0.63
C SER A 18 -3.72 -4.51 -1.93
N GLN A 19 -4.70 -4.06 -2.73
CA GLN A 19 -4.99 -4.64 -4.03
C GLN A 19 -3.91 -4.34 -5.08
N LEU A 20 -3.27 -3.17 -5.04
CA LEU A 20 -2.23 -2.77 -5.98
C LEU A 20 -0.97 -3.64 -5.86
N PHE A 21 -0.56 -3.95 -4.63
CA PHE A 21 0.62 -4.76 -4.34
C PHE A 21 0.32 -6.24 -4.12
N ASP A 22 -0.95 -6.64 -4.24
CA ASP A 22 -1.44 -7.98 -3.91
C ASP A 22 -0.94 -8.44 -2.53
N VAL A 23 -1.24 -7.64 -1.50
CA VAL A 23 -0.87 -7.91 -0.11
C VAL A 23 -2.06 -7.67 0.80
N ASP A 24 -2.02 -8.24 2.00
CA ASP A 24 -3.03 -7.99 3.02
C ASP A 24 -3.06 -6.54 3.51
N ARG A 25 -4.26 -6.06 3.85
CA ARG A 25 -4.45 -4.72 4.45
C ARG A 25 -3.66 -4.53 5.74
N SER A 26 -3.43 -5.61 6.48
CA SER A 26 -2.60 -5.63 7.69
C SER A 26 -1.14 -5.34 7.39
N VAL A 27 -0.61 -5.87 6.28
CA VAL A 27 0.77 -5.64 5.80
C VAL A 27 0.96 -4.17 5.45
N VAL A 28 0.04 -3.59 4.66
CA VAL A 28 0.04 -2.16 4.33
C VAL A 28 0.03 -1.30 5.61
N THR A 29 -0.80 -1.64 6.60
CA THR A 29 -0.87 -0.91 7.86
C THR A 29 0.43 -0.99 8.66
N LYS A 30 1.07 -2.17 8.68
CA LYS A 30 2.38 -2.38 9.32
C LYS A 30 3.45 -1.51 8.67
N HIS A 31 3.57 -1.53 7.34
CA HIS A 31 4.56 -0.71 6.64
C HIS A 31 4.36 0.78 6.85
N LEU A 32 3.12 1.27 6.72
CA LEU A 32 2.79 2.68 6.99
C LEU A 32 3.21 3.07 8.42
N SER A 33 2.87 2.26 9.42
CA SER A 33 3.26 2.52 10.80
C SER A 33 4.78 2.55 10.99
N ASN A 34 5.52 1.68 10.29
CA ASN A 34 6.98 1.64 10.39
C ASN A 34 7.63 2.85 9.71
N ILE A 35 7.13 3.23 8.52
CA ILE A 35 7.57 4.42 7.78
C ILE A 35 7.39 5.69 8.64
N PHE A 36 6.24 5.83 9.30
CA PHE A 36 6.00 6.97 10.20
C PHE A 36 6.88 6.92 11.45
N LYS A 37 7.11 5.72 12.00
CA LYS A 37 7.98 5.54 13.17
C LYS A 37 9.44 5.87 12.87
N GLU A 38 9.90 5.58 11.66
CA GLU A 38 11.26 5.89 11.20
C GLU A 38 11.41 7.34 10.74
N GLY A 39 10.30 8.09 10.65
CA GLY A 39 10.31 9.51 10.28
C GLY A 39 10.58 9.76 8.80
N GLU A 40 10.49 8.74 7.94
CA GLU A 40 10.68 8.90 6.48
C GLU A 40 9.51 9.65 5.84
N LEU A 41 8.29 9.46 6.36
CA LEU A 41 7.13 10.25 5.98
C LEU A 41 6.45 10.81 7.22
N ASP A 42 5.91 12.01 7.06
CA ASP A 42 5.04 12.62 8.04
C ASP A 42 3.59 12.16 7.84
N GLU A 43 2.96 11.66 8.91
CA GLU A 43 1.58 11.17 8.85
C GLU A 43 0.61 12.31 8.48
N ASN A 44 0.81 13.53 8.97
CA ASN A 44 -0.08 14.65 8.66
C ASN A 44 -0.01 15.07 7.19
N SER A 45 1.16 14.99 6.58
CA SER A 45 1.38 15.39 5.19
C SER A 45 0.97 14.32 4.18
N THR A 46 1.00 13.04 4.58
CA THR A 46 0.76 11.91 3.68
C THR A 46 -0.54 11.14 3.94
N CYS A 47 -1.23 11.41 5.05
CA CYS A 47 -2.52 10.84 5.40
C CYS A 47 -3.58 11.95 5.43
N ALA A 48 -4.59 11.83 4.57
CA ALA A 48 -5.73 12.72 4.53
C ALA A 48 -7.00 11.98 4.94
N ASN A 49 -7.76 12.57 5.87
CA ASN A 49 -9.08 12.07 6.25
C ASN A 49 -10.13 12.75 5.38
N PHE A 50 -10.63 12.05 4.37
CA PHE A 50 -11.73 12.54 3.56
C PHE A 50 -13.05 12.18 4.23
N ALA A 51 -13.81 13.20 4.62
CA ALA A 51 -15.17 13.05 5.09
C ALA A 51 -16.11 12.94 3.87
N GLN A 52 -16.88 11.87 3.81
CA GLN A 52 -17.98 11.71 2.87
C GLN A 52 -19.27 11.65 3.66
N VAL A 53 -20.18 12.60 3.39
CA VAL A 53 -21.54 12.59 3.94
C VAL A 53 -22.36 11.64 3.08
N ALA A 54 -22.89 10.58 3.68
CA ALA A 54 -23.83 9.71 3.01
C ALA A 54 -25.22 10.37 2.96
N ASP A 55 -26.06 9.97 2.00
CA ASP A 55 -27.45 10.41 1.86
C ASP A 55 -28.31 10.24 3.13
N ASN A 56 -27.90 9.36 4.06
CA ASN A 56 -28.57 9.16 5.35
C ASN A 56 -28.13 10.15 6.46
N GLY A 57 -27.33 11.17 6.12
CA GLY A 57 -26.79 12.16 7.06
C GLY A 57 -25.60 11.67 7.91
N LYS A 58 -25.12 10.43 7.74
CA LYS A 58 -23.92 9.93 8.44
C LYS A 58 -22.66 10.34 7.69
N THR A 59 -21.73 10.95 8.42
CA THR A 59 -20.39 11.29 7.91
C THR A 59 -19.45 10.10 8.11
N TYR A 60 -19.04 9.49 7.01
CA TYR A 60 -18.00 8.46 7.00
C TYR A 60 -16.64 9.10 6.76
N LYS A 61 -15.68 8.84 7.64
CA LYS A 61 -14.30 9.30 7.50
C LYS A 61 -13.47 8.17 6.91
N TYR A 62 -12.95 8.38 5.70
CA TYR A 62 -12.05 7.45 5.06
C TYR A 62 -10.63 8.01 5.06
N LYS A 63 -9.66 7.17 5.44
CA LYS A 63 -8.24 7.50 5.37
C LYS A 63 -7.72 7.23 3.96
N PHE A 64 -7.18 8.26 3.35
CA PHE A 64 -6.47 8.19 2.09
C PHE A 64 -5.00 8.51 2.31
N TYR A 65 -4.16 7.91 1.47
CA TYR A 65 -2.72 8.01 1.51
C TYR A 65 -2.22 8.56 0.18
N SER A 66 -1.29 9.50 0.23
CA SER A 66 -0.73 10.15 -0.96
C SER A 66 0.16 9.20 -1.78
N LEU A 67 0.49 9.62 -3.00
CA LEU A 67 1.40 8.89 -3.90
C LEU A 67 2.74 8.58 -3.23
N ALA A 68 3.29 9.52 -2.45
CA ALA A 68 4.52 9.30 -1.69
C ALA A 68 4.42 8.12 -0.73
N ALA A 69 3.30 7.99 0.01
CA ALA A 69 3.07 6.87 0.91
C ALA A 69 2.90 5.55 0.14
N ILE A 70 2.26 5.57 -1.03
CA ILE A 70 2.06 4.39 -1.88
C ILE A 70 3.40 3.88 -2.39
N ILE A 71 4.29 4.77 -2.86
CA ILE A 71 5.62 4.42 -3.34
C ILE A 71 6.49 3.88 -2.21
N ALA A 72 6.49 4.54 -1.04
CA ALA A 72 7.27 4.10 0.11
C ALA A 72 6.84 2.71 0.60
N VAL A 73 5.54 2.43 0.63
CA VAL A 73 5.03 1.09 0.97
C VAL A 73 5.45 0.06 -0.09
N GLY A 74 5.33 0.40 -1.38
CA GLY A 74 5.75 -0.49 -2.48
C GLY A 74 7.22 -0.87 -2.38
N TYR A 75 8.10 0.10 -2.19
CA TYR A 75 9.55 -0.13 -2.04
C TYR A 75 9.88 -1.11 -0.91
N ARG A 76 9.15 -1.05 0.21
CA ARG A 76 9.34 -1.96 1.34
C ARG A 76 8.79 -3.35 1.10
N ILE A 77 7.64 -3.46 0.44
CA ILE A 77 7.07 -4.77 0.07
C ILE A 77 7.99 -5.49 -0.90
N ASP A 78 8.50 -4.79 -1.92
CA ASP A 78 9.46 -5.35 -2.88
C ASP A 78 10.78 -5.74 -2.19
N SER A 79 11.27 -4.94 -1.24
CA SER A 79 12.46 -5.28 -0.45
C SER A 79 12.27 -6.52 0.42
N GLU A 80 11.13 -6.64 1.12
CA GLU A 80 10.82 -7.84 1.91
C GLU A 80 10.61 -9.08 1.02
N ARG A 81 9.93 -8.94 -0.12
CA ARG A 81 9.76 -10.03 -1.10
C ARG A 81 11.10 -10.45 -1.72
N ALA A 82 11.96 -9.50 -2.08
CA ALA A 82 13.29 -9.78 -2.64
C ALA A 82 14.18 -10.51 -1.62
N TYR A 83 14.18 -10.07 -0.36
CA TYR A 83 14.88 -10.78 0.71
C TYR A 83 14.33 -12.20 0.90
N LYS A 84 12.99 -12.34 0.97
CA LYS A 84 12.33 -13.64 1.10
C LYS A 84 12.70 -14.59 -0.05
N TRP A 85 12.76 -14.07 -1.28
CA TRP A 85 13.17 -14.84 -2.44
C TRP A 85 14.64 -15.26 -2.38
N LEU A 86 15.52 -14.42 -1.80
CA LEU A 86 16.93 -14.76 -1.61
C LEU A 86 17.15 -15.84 -0.54
N ILE A 87 16.35 -15.86 0.54
CA ILE A 87 16.49 -16.84 1.63
C ILE A 87 15.69 -18.13 1.43
N GLU A 88 14.55 -18.07 0.72
CA GLU A 88 13.65 -19.22 0.46
C GLU A 88 13.68 -19.66 -1.01
N GLY A 89 14.58 -19.09 -1.83
CA GLY A 89 14.76 -19.40 -3.24
C GLY A 89 15.37 -20.78 -3.47
N ASP A 90 14.59 -21.83 -3.18
CA ASP A 90 14.80 -23.15 -3.77
C ASP A 90 14.27 -23.17 -5.21
N VAL A 91 15.06 -23.81 -6.04
CA VAL A 91 14.95 -23.90 -7.49
C VAL A 91 13.65 -24.59 -7.90
N SER A 92 12.70 -23.84 -8.49
CA SER A 92 11.67 -24.47 -9.33
C SER A 92 11.93 -24.12 -10.79
N VAL A 93 12.92 -24.83 -11.35
CA VAL A 93 12.95 -25.08 -12.80
C VAL A 93 11.72 -25.91 -13.13
N LYS A 94 10.63 -25.24 -13.51
CA LYS A 94 9.49 -25.93 -14.14
C LYS A 94 10.02 -26.52 -15.45
N GLY A 95 10.01 -27.85 -15.51
CA GLY A 95 10.55 -28.62 -16.61
C GLY A 95 9.90 -28.27 -17.95
N GLU A 96 10.76 -28.09 -18.95
CA GLU A 96 10.44 -28.47 -20.31
C GLU A 96 10.74 -29.96 -20.44
N SER A 97 9.68 -30.76 -20.62
CA SER A 97 9.79 -32.15 -21.04
C SER A 97 10.33 -32.20 -22.48
N PRO A 98 11.45 -32.89 -22.76
CA PRO A 98 11.71 -33.37 -24.10
C PRO A 98 10.95 -34.70 -24.30
N HIS A 99 10.07 -34.68 -25.29
CA HIS A 99 9.44 -35.78 -26.03
C HIS A 99 9.69 -37.24 -25.58
#